data_AF-X0W129-F1
#
_entry.id   AF-X0W129-F1
#
_cell.length_a   1.000
_cell.length_b   1.000
_cell.length_c   1.000
_cell.angle_alpha   90.00
_cell.angle_beta   90.00
_cell.angle_gamma   90.00
#
_symmetry.space_group_name_H-M   'P 1'
#
loop_
_entity.id
_entity.type
_entity.pdbx_description
1 polymer ?
#
loop_
_entity_poly.entity_id
_entity_poly.type
_entity_poly.pdbx_seq_one_letter_code
_entity_poly.pdbx_strand_id
1 'polypeptide(L)'
;TSDNLIQILKQVSDRLWVPHQAALEYQKNRLQTIVEQLEVDDEIQKLVKDSKKILKDKLDSLGKHSHVKADNLMKIMQKACNAIEKNLKKLKQGHINSLQHDNLRDVLGTLLEDKLGLPYSQEKLDEIYNSGKQRYEQKIPPGYGDKKKEGIRKYGDLILWFQIIDKAKETNKSIILITDDRKEDWWMRLKGKTIGPRAELVDEMLSKGGVSFYLYQTDPFMGHAKKFLEGKVKVNKKAIDEVREIRERDEEREWN
;
A
#
# COMPACT_ATOMS: atom_id res chain seq x y z
N THR A 1 7.40 -5.77 -9.90
CA THR A 1 6.89 -6.33 -8.63
C THR A 1 5.40 -6.56 -8.63
N SER A 2 4.56 -5.59 -9.00
CA SER A 2 3.09 -5.75 -9.10
C SER A 2 2.65 -6.96 -9.94
N ASP A 3 3.30 -7.23 -11.07
CA ASP A 3 2.99 -8.40 -11.91
C ASP A 3 3.19 -9.74 -11.19
N ASN A 4 4.22 -9.84 -10.35
CA ASN A 4 4.48 -11.07 -9.59
C ASN A 4 3.39 -11.29 -8.53
N LEU A 5 2.97 -10.22 -7.85
CA LEU A 5 1.86 -10.28 -6.89
C LEU A 5 0.56 -10.68 -7.58
N ILE A 6 0.24 -10.07 -8.73
CA ILE A 6 -0.95 -10.44 -9.52
C ILE A 6 -0.89 -11.91 -9.96
N GLN A 7 0.26 -12.42 -10.38
CA GLN A 7 0.42 -13.82 -10.74
C GLN A 7 0.17 -14.76 -9.55
N ILE A 8 0.67 -14.40 -8.36
CA ILE A 8 0.40 -15.15 -7.13
C ILE A 8 -1.11 -15.13 -6.82
N LEU A 9 -1.73 -13.95 -6.85
CA LEU A 9 -3.16 -13.78 -6.59
C LEU A 9 -4.01 -14.62 -7.56
N LYS A 10 -3.66 -14.64 -8.86
CA LYS A 10 -4.30 -15.50 -9.85
C LYS A 10 -4.26 -16.99 -9.48
N GLN A 11 -3.16 -17.49 -8.91
CA GLN A 11 -3.07 -18.90 -8.50
C GLN A 11 -3.89 -19.24 -7.25
N VAL A 12 -4.20 -18.24 -6.43
CA VAL A 12 -5.01 -18.42 -5.23
C VAL A 12 -6.41 -17.83 -5.40
N SER A 13 -6.81 -17.57 -6.65
CA SER A 13 -8.05 -16.91 -7.04
C SER A 13 -9.29 -17.45 -6.33
N ASP A 14 -9.41 -18.77 -6.18
CA ASP A 14 -10.58 -19.43 -5.55
C ASP A 14 -10.66 -19.20 -4.03
N ARG A 15 -9.59 -18.64 -3.45
CA ARG A 15 -9.47 -18.31 -2.03
C ARG A 15 -9.42 -16.81 -1.79
N LEU A 16 -9.51 -16.00 -2.85
CA LEU A 16 -9.51 -14.55 -2.73
C LEU A 16 -10.90 -14.04 -2.41
N TRP A 17 -10.94 -13.08 -1.51
CA TRP A 17 -12.11 -12.29 -1.21
C TRP A 17 -11.67 -10.93 -0.67
N VAL A 18 -12.42 -9.88 -1.01
CA VAL A 18 -12.10 -8.50 -0.62
C VAL A 18 -13.31 -7.89 0.10
N PRO A 19 -13.13 -7.36 1.32
CA PRO A 19 -14.18 -6.61 2.01
C PRO A 19 -14.65 -5.43 1.15
N HIS A 20 -15.97 -5.18 1.12
CA HIS A 20 -16.52 -4.02 0.42
C HIS A 20 -15.84 -2.72 0.86
N GLN A 21 -15.57 -2.56 2.16
CA GLN A 21 -14.93 -1.36 2.69
C GLN A 21 -13.54 -1.12 2.07
N ALA A 22 -12.74 -2.17 1.92
CA ALA A 22 -11.42 -2.08 1.27
C ALA A 22 -11.55 -1.70 -0.21
N ALA A 23 -12.51 -2.30 -0.93
CA ALA A 23 -12.78 -1.97 -2.32
C ALA A 23 -13.27 -0.52 -2.49
N LEU A 24 -14.12 -0.04 -1.59
CA LEU A 24 -14.63 1.32 -1.58
C LEU A 24 -13.51 2.34 -1.35
N GLU A 25 -12.64 2.09 -0.37
CA GLU A 25 -11.49 2.96 -0.09
C GLU A 25 -10.51 3.00 -1.25
N TYR A 26 -10.22 1.84 -1.86
CA TYR A 26 -9.43 1.79 -3.09
C TYR A 26 -10.04 2.66 -4.19
N GLN A 27 -11.34 2.52 -4.48
CA GLN A 27 -11.98 3.31 -5.55
C GLN A 27 -11.98 4.81 -5.25
N LYS A 28 -12.16 5.23 -3.98
CA LYS A 28 -12.13 6.63 -3.56
C LYS A 28 -10.75 7.26 -3.68
N ASN A 29 -9.71 6.53 -3.28
CA ASN A 29 -8.36 7.09 -3.17
C ASN A 29 -7.56 6.92 -4.47
N ARG A 30 -7.92 5.99 -5.35
CA ARG A 30 -7.14 5.64 -6.57
C ARG A 30 -6.76 6.84 -7.42
N LEU A 31 -7.73 7.68 -7.81
CA LEU A 31 -7.46 8.83 -8.68
C LEU A 31 -6.58 9.86 -7.99
N GLN A 32 -6.83 10.10 -6.70
CA GLN A 32 -6.02 11.01 -5.88
C GLN A 32 -4.56 10.54 -5.83
N THR A 33 -4.32 9.25 -5.58
CA THR A 33 -2.96 8.69 -5.58
C THR A 33 -2.26 8.82 -6.94
N ILE A 34 -2.99 8.65 -8.05
CA ILE A 34 -2.42 8.86 -9.39
C ILE A 34 -2.03 10.34 -9.59
N VAL A 35 -2.86 11.27 -9.11
CA VAL A 35 -2.58 12.71 -9.19
C VAL A 35 -1.38 13.10 -8.32
N GLU A 36 -1.31 12.63 -7.09
CA GLU A 36 -0.17 12.87 -6.19
C GLU A 36 1.15 12.39 -6.81
N GLN A 37 1.12 11.26 -7.52
CA GLN A 37 2.30 10.76 -8.21
C GLN A 37 2.74 11.66 -9.38
N LEU A 38 1.80 12.32 -10.07
CA LEU A 38 2.11 13.32 -11.09
C LEU A 38 2.72 14.59 -10.49
N GLU A 39 2.26 15.00 -9.30
CA GLU A 39 2.82 16.14 -8.57
C GLU A 39 4.27 15.86 -8.15
N VAL A 40 4.56 14.65 -7.64
CA VAL A 40 5.93 14.21 -7.33
C VAL A 40 6.83 14.23 -8.59
N ASP A 41 6.32 13.78 -9.74
CA ASP A 41 7.08 13.85 -11.00
C ASP A 41 7.46 15.30 -11.36
N ASP A 42 6.55 16.25 -11.12
CA ASP A 42 6.75 17.68 -11.36
C ASP A 42 7.73 18.32 -10.36
N GLU A 43 7.66 17.92 -9.09
CA GLU A 43 8.62 18.34 -8.06
C GLU A 43 10.04 17.87 -8.38
N ILE A 44 10.21 16.61 -8.78
CA ILE A 44 11.53 16.09 -9.18
C ILE A 44 12.03 16.84 -10.42
N GLN A 45 11.15 17.10 -11.40
CA GLN A 45 11.55 17.86 -12.58
C GLN A 45 12.03 19.28 -12.22
N LYS A 46 11.34 19.95 -11.30
CA LYS A 46 11.76 21.25 -10.77
C LYS A 46 13.12 21.17 -10.06
N LEU A 47 13.30 20.18 -9.18
CA LEU A 47 14.55 19.96 -8.45
C LEU A 47 15.75 19.74 -9.38
N VAL A 48 15.56 18.98 -10.46
CA VAL A 48 16.60 18.75 -11.48
C VAL A 48 17.00 20.06 -12.17
N LYS A 49 16.01 20.88 -12.55
CA LYS A 49 16.24 22.20 -13.17
C LYS A 49 16.97 23.14 -12.22
N ASP A 50 16.52 23.21 -10.97
CA ASP A 50 17.11 24.07 -9.95
C ASP A 50 18.54 23.65 -9.61
N SER A 51 18.80 22.34 -9.46
CA SER A 51 20.15 21.80 -9.22
C SER A 51 21.11 22.13 -10.36
N LYS A 52 20.64 22.01 -11.62
CA LYS A 52 21.43 22.38 -12.80
C LYS A 52 21.75 23.87 -12.80
N LYS A 53 20.78 24.73 -12.45
CA LYS A 53 20.98 26.18 -12.36
C LYS A 53 21.98 26.53 -11.25
N ILE A 54 21.81 25.98 -10.05
CA ILE A 54 22.70 26.23 -8.91
C ILE A 54 24.15 25.86 -9.25
N LEU A 55 24.36 24.69 -9.85
CA LEU A 55 25.71 24.27 -10.25
C LEU A 55 26.30 25.23 -11.29
N LYS A 56 25.51 25.62 -12.29
CA LYS A 56 25.94 26.55 -13.33
C LYS A 56 26.34 27.90 -12.72
N ASP A 57 25.45 28.50 -11.94
CA ASP A 57 25.68 29.81 -11.30
C ASP A 57 26.93 29.78 -10.42
N LYS A 58 27.16 28.66 -9.70
CA LYS A 58 28.36 28.49 -8.87
C LYS A 58 29.62 28.37 -9.71
N LEU A 59 29.62 27.59 -10.79
CA LEU A 59 30.76 27.45 -11.68
C LEU A 59 31.10 28.79 -12.37
N ASP A 60 30.08 29.53 -12.83
CA ASP A 60 30.25 30.85 -13.44
C ASP A 60 30.86 31.85 -12.44
N SER A 61 30.42 31.82 -11.17
CA SER A 61 30.97 32.68 -10.10
C SER A 61 32.45 32.38 -9.76
N LEU A 62 32.91 31.15 -10.00
CA LEU A 62 34.30 30.73 -9.75
C LEU A 62 35.24 31.09 -10.90
N GLY A 63 34.72 31.71 -11.98
CA GLY A 63 35.32 31.92 -13.30
C GLY A 63 36.67 32.67 -13.40
N LYS A 64 37.44 32.81 -12.32
CA LYS A 64 38.82 33.35 -12.35
C LYS A 64 39.85 32.59 -11.49
N HIS A 65 39.44 31.64 -10.63
CA HIS A 65 40.34 31.03 -9.63
C HIS A 65 40.36 29.50 -9.63
N SER A 66 39.76 28.84 -10.62
CA SER A 66 39.56 27.39 -10.61
C SER A 66 40.24 26.71 -11.80
N HIS A 67 41.11 25.72 -11.53
CA HIS A 67 41.66 24.80 -12.53
C HIS A 67 40.61 23.83 -13.11
N VAL A 68 39.35 23.95 -12.66
CA VAL A 68 38.27 23.05 -13.05
C VAL A 68 37.73 23.45 -14.42
N LYS A 69 37.70 22.48 -15.34
CA LYS A 69 37.03 22.60 -16.65
C LYS A 69 35.50 22.63 -16.44
N ALA A 70 34.97 23.80 -16.10
CA ALA A 70 33.53 24.03 -15.84
C ALA A 70 32.64 23.47 -16.96
N ASP A 71 33.05 23.62 -18.22
CA ASP A 71 32.34 23.06 -19.37
C ASP A 71 32.21 21.54 -19.35
N ASN A 72 33.24 20.83 -18.88
CA ASN A 72 33.20 19.37 -18.81
C ASN A 72 32.23 18.91 -17.70
N LEU A 73 32.26 19.58 -16.55
CA LEU A 73 31.31 19.31 -15.46
C LEU A 73 29.86 19.61 -15.88
N MET A 74 29.64 20.74 -16.57
CA MET A 74 28.32 21.08 -17.10
C MET A 74 27.85 20.10 -18.18
N LYS A 75 28.74 19.57 -19.02
CA LYS A 75 28.40 18.49 -19.97
C LYS A 75 27.98 17.20 -19.26
N ILE A 76 28.67 16.82 -18.18
CA ILE A 76 28.30 15.64 -17.37
C ILE A 76 26.94 15.86 -16.72
N MET A 77 26.73 17.01 -16.07
CA MET A 77 25.46 17.37 -15.44
C MET A 77 24.32 17.38 -16.47
N GLN A 78 24.54 17.96 -17.65
CA GLN A 78 23.53 18.00 -18.71
C GLN A 78 23.13 16.59 -19.16
N LYS A 79 24.09 15.67 -19.30
CA LYS A 79 23.80 14.27 -19.65
C LYS A 79 22.97 13.59 -18.56
N ALA A 80 23.31 13.81 -17.29
CA ALA A 80 22.56 13.26 -16.16
C ALA A 80 21.13 13.84 -16.10
N CYS A 81 20.96 15.16 -16.18
CA CYS A 81 19.66 15.81 -16.22
C CYS A 81 18.79 15.29 -17.38
N ASN A 82 19.35 15.18 -18.59
CA ASN A 82 18.62 14.67 -19.75
C ASN A 82 18.17 13.20 -19.54
N ALA A 83 19.00 12.37 -18.92
CA ALA A 83 18.64 11.00 -18.60
C ALA A 83 17.49 10.94 -17.59
N ILE A 84 17.54 11.77 -16.55
CA ILE A 84 16.47 11.90 -15.55
C ILE A 84 15.19 12.40 -16.21
N GLU A 85 15.23 13.49 -16.97
CA GLU A 85 14.07 14.06 -17.66
C GLU A 85 13.42 13.06 -18.63
N LYS A 86 14.23 12.28 -19.36
CA LYS A 86 13.72 11.23 -20.25
C LYS A 86 12.98 10.14 -19.48
N ASN A 87 13.50 9.74 -18.30
CA ASN A 87 12.86 8.74 -17.46
C ASN A 87 11.58 9.30 -16.83
N LEU A 88 11.59 10.51 -16.28
CA LEU A 88 10.41 11.19 -15.74
C LEU A 88 9.31 11.35 -16.80
N LYS A 89 9.67 11.74 -18.02
CA LYS A 89 8.69 11.87 -19.11
C LYS A 89 7.98 10.53 -19.41
N LYS A 90 8.70 9.41 -19.34
CA LYS A 90 8.11 8.08 -19.49
C LYS A 90 7.18 7.73 -18.33
N LEU A 91 7.60 7.99 -17.09
CA LEU A 91 6.79 7.74 -15.89
C LEU A 91 5.51 8.59 -15.91
N LYS A 92 5.64 9.90 -16.14
CA LYS A 92 4.53 10.84 -16.26
C LYS A 92 3.53 10.44 -17.33
N GLN A 93 4.01 10.01 -18.51
CA GLN A 93 3.11 9.49 -19.55
C GLN A 93 2.37 8.22 -19.09
N GLY A 94 3.05 7.33 -18.35
CA GLY A 94 2.41 6.16 -17.74
C GLY A 94 1.30 6.54 -16.76
N HIS A 95 1.55 7.49 -15.86
CA HIS A 95 0.55 7.99 -14.91
C HIS A 95 -0.64 8.69 -15.59
N ILE A 96 -0.38 9.52 -16.62
CA ILE A 96 -1.43 10.15 -17.43
C ILE A 96 -2.29 9.08 -18.13
N ASN A 97 -1.65 8.06 -18.70
CA ASN A 97 -2.37 6.96 -19.33
C ASN A 97 -3.26 6.25 -18.31
N SER A 98 -2.81 6.03 -17.08
CA SER A 98 -3.63 5.44 -16.00
C SER A 98 -4.84 6.29 -15.61
N LEU A 99 -4.80 7.62 -15.77
CA LEU A 99 -5.98 8.48 -15.58
C LEU A 99 -7.03 8.27 -16.68
N GLN A 100 -6.60 7.96 -17.90
CA GLN A 100 -7.48 7.74 -19.05
C GLN A 100 -7.98 6.29 -19.10
N HIS A 101 -7.08 5.33 -18.87
CA HIS A 101 -7.33 3.91 -18.89
C HIS A 101 -6.43 3.19 -17.88
N ASP A 102 -7.04 2.75 -16.78
CA ASP A 102 -6.33 2.09 -15.69
C ASP A 102 -6.30 0.56 -15.91
N ASN A 103 -5.29 0.10 -16.65
CA ASN A 103 -5.07 -1.32 -16.91
C ASN A 103 -5.01 -2.17 -15.64
N LEU A 104 -4.46 -1.63 -14.54
CA LEU A 104 -4.35 -2.35 -13.28
C LEU A 104 -5.74 -2.55 -12.68
N ARG A 105 -6.56 -1.50 -12.66
CA ARG A 105 -7.96 -1.58 -12.23
C ARG A 105 -8.73 -2.63 -13.02
N ASP A 106 -8.52 -2.71 -14.33
CA ASP A 106 -9.23 -3.68 -15.17
C ASP A 106 -8.78 -5.12 -14.87
N VAL A 107 -7.47 -5.34 -14.71
CA VAL A 107 -6.93 -6.64 -14.29
C VAL A 107 -7.49 -7.05 -12.91
N LEU A 108 -7.57 -6.12 -11.97
CA LEU A 108 -8.16 -6.37 -10.65
C LEU A 108 -9.67 -6.62 -10.75
N GLY A 109 -10.38 -5.89 -11.62
CA GLY A 109 -11.80 -6.08 -11.88
C GLY A 109 -12.12 -7.50 -12.33
N THR A 110 -11.38 -8.00 -13.33
CA THR A 110 -11.53 -9.39 -13.79
C THR A 110 -11.09 -10.39 -12.72
N LEU A 111 -10.00 -10.13 -11.99
CA LEU A 111 -9.51 -11.05 -10.97
C LEU A 111 -10.47 -11.19 -9.77
N LEU A 112 -11.15 -10.10 -9.42
CA LEU A 112 -12.01 -10.00 -8.24
C LEU A 112 -13.51 -10.09 -8.57
N GLU A 113 -13.85 -10.46 -9.81
CA GLU A 113 -15.22 -10.77 -10.20
C GLU A 113 -15.82 -11.81 -9.24
N ASP A 114 -17.01 -11.50 -8.70
CA ASP A 114 -17.73 -12.27 -7.68
C ASP A 114 -16.97 -12.53 -6.35
N LYS A 115 -15.90 -11.77 -6.07
CA LYS A 115 -15.06 -11.92 -4.86
C LYS A 115 -15.11 -10.70 -3.95
N LEU A 116 -16.10 -9.83 -4.14
CA LEU A 116 -16.31 -8.65 -3.31
C LEU A 116 -17.37 -8.93 -2.25
N GLY A 117 -17.14 -8.43 -1.03
CA GLY A 117 -18.20 -8.33 -0.04
C GLY A 117 -19.32 -7.39 -0.50
N LEU A 118 -20.50 -7.55 0.07
CA LEU A 118 -21.60 -6.61 -0.11
C LEU A 118 -21.46 -5.42 0.86
N PRO A 119 -21.96 -4.23 0.48
CA PRO A 119 -22.08 -3.13 1.43
C PRO A 119 -23.01 -3.51 2.58
N TYR A 120 -22.72 -2.98 3.76
CA TYR A 120 -23.68 -3.04 4.87
C TYR A 120 -24.82 -2.06 4.65
N SER A 121 -25.99 -2.41 5.19
CA SER A 121 -27.13 -1.48 5.26
C SER A 121 -26.81 -0.32 6.20
N GLN A 122 -27.55 0.77 6.08
CA GLN A 122 -27.35 1.93 6.95
C GLN A 122 -27.58 1.60 8.42
N GLU A 123 -28.58 0.76 8.73
CA GLU A 123 -28.85 0.31 10.09
C GLU A 123 -27.65 -0.45 10.66
N LYS A 124 -27.05 -1.33 9.87
CA LYS A 124 -25.87 -2.08 10.30
C LYS A 124 -24.66 -1.17 10.51
N LEU A 125 -24.48 -0.17 9.66
CA LEU A 125 -23.43 0.83 9.83
C LEU A 125 -23.63 1.64 11.12
N ASP A 126 -24.86 2.04 11.43
CA ASP A 126 -25.17 2.79 12.65
C ASP A 126 -24.92 1.97 13.93
N GLU A 127 -25.23 0.67 13.91
CA GLU A 127 -24.83 -0.27 14.98
C GLU A 127 -23.31 -0.28 15.18
N ILE A 128 -22.56 -0.40 14.08
CA ILE A 128 -21.08 -0.43 14.10
C ILE A 128 -20.54 0.90 14.63
N TYR A 129 -21.11 2.04 14.23
CA TYR A 129 -20.68 3.35 14.71
C TYR A 129 -20.92 3.52 16.20
N ASN A 130 -22.05 3.04 16.72
CA ASN A 130 -22.36 3.11 18.14
C ASN A 130 -21.44 2.19 18.96
N SER A 131 -21.21 0.94 18.51
CA SER A 131 -20.25 0.04 19.14
C SER A 131 -18.81 0.59 19.07
N GLY A 132 -18.44 1.17 17.93
CA GLY A 132 -17.12 1.72 17.68
C GLY A 132 -16.72 2.83 18.64
N LYS A 133 -17.66 3.69 19.06
CA LYS A 133 -17.41 4.72 20.09
C LYS A 133 -16.83 4.10 21.36
N GLN A 134 -17.53 3.13 21.92
CA GLN A 134 -17.12 2.45 23.15
C GLN A 134 -15.84 1.66 22.97
N ARG A 135 -15.71 0.92 21.86
CA ARG A 135 -14.49 0.16 21.54
C ARG A 135 -13.26 1.06 21.49
N TYR A 136 -13.36 2.23 20.84
CA TYR A 136 -12.23 3.12 20.65
C TYR A 136 -11.83 3.84 21.94
N GLU A 137 -12.80 4.20 22.79
CA GLU A 137 -12.55 4.71 24.13
C GLU A 137 -11.77 3.70 24.99
N GLN A 138 -12.14 2.42 24.88
CA GLN A 138 -11.49 1.32 25.58
C GLN A 138 -10.23 0.78 24.87
N LYS A 139 -9.84 1.37 23.72
CA LYS A 139 -8.73 0.91 22.88
C LYS A 139 -8.82 -0.57 22.48
N ILE A 140 -10.04 -1.04 22.21
CA ILE A 140 -10.29 -2.39 21.69
C ILE A 140 -10.07 -2.39 20.17
N PRO A 141 -9.15 -3.21 19.64
CA PRO A 141 -8.83 -3.25 18.22
C PRO A 141 -9.94 -3.89 17.36
N PRO A 142 -9.95 -3.71 16.03
CA PRO A 142 -9.13 -2.76 15.28
C PRO A 142 -9.85 -1.41 15.12
N GLY A 143 -9.11 -0.40 14.64
CA GLY A 143 -9.61 0.90 14.20
C GLY A 143 -9.45 2.04 15.21
N TYR A 144 -9.10 1.77 16.47
CA TYR A 144 -8.88 2.85 17.45
C TYR A 144 -7.66 3.71 17.11
N GLY A 145 -6.72 3.21 16.31
CA GLY A 145 -5.60 3.99 15.78
C GLY A 145 -6.06 5.20 14.95
N ASP A 146 -7.23 5.08 14.32
CA ASP A 146 -7.84 6.09 13.47
C ASP A 146 -8.77 7.06 14.21
N LYS A 147 -8.78 7.04 15.55
CA LYS A 147 -9.66 7.90 16.38
C LYS A 147 -9.58 9.40 16.09
N LYS A 148 -8.46 9.87 15.51
CA LYS A 148 -8.25 11.28 15.13
C LYS A 148 -8.96 11.66 13.82
N LYS A 149 -9.40 10.69 13.00
CA LYS A 149 -10.17 10.96 11.78
C LYS A 149 -11.56 11.50 12.13
N GLU A 150 -12.06 12.42 11.32
CA GLU A 150 -13.34 13.07 11.56
C GLU A 150 -14.55 12.23 11.12
N GLY A 151 -15.64 12.36 11.87
CA GLY A 151 -16.94 11.78 11.54
C GLY A 151 -16.93 10.25 11.52
N ILE A 152 -17.62 9.67 10.53
CA ILE A 152 -17.76 8.22 10.35
C ILE A 152 -16.52 7.57 9.74
N ARG A 153 -15.61 8.35 9.14
CA ARG A 153 -14.42 7.83 8.43
C ARG A 153 -13.46 7.07 9.35
N LYS A 154 -13.46 7.38 10.65
CA LYS A 154 -12.65 6.65 11.66
C LYS A 154 -13.08 5.20 11.87
N TYR A 155 -14.27 4.81 11.42
CA TYR A 155 -14.78 3.44 11.59
C TYR A 155 -14.52 2.53 10.38
N GLY A 156 -13.75 2.97 9.38
CA GLY A 156 -13.42 2.17 8.19
C GLY A 156 -12.83 0.81 8.55
N ASP A 157 -11.77 0.78 9.36
CA ASP A 157 -11.14 -0.45 9.85
C ASP A 157 -12.12 -1.38 10.58
N LEU A 158 -13.02 -0.80 11.38
CA LEU A 158 -14.00 -1.57 12.14
C LEU A 158 -15.09 -2.18 11.23
N ILE A 159 -15.55 -1.43 10.22
CA ILE A 159 -16.46 -1.95 9.19
C ILE A 159 -15.79 -3.09 8.45
N LEU A 160 -14.55 -2.90 7.98
CA LEU A 160 -13.75 -3.90 7.29
C LEU A 160 -13.62 -5.18 8.15
N TRP A 161 -13.31 -5.01 9.44
CA TRP A 161 -13.18 -6.12 10.37
C TRP A 161 -14.46 -6.94 10.53
N PHE A 162 -15.60 -6.28 10.71
CA PHE A 162 -16.88 -6.99 10.80
C PHE A 162 -17.24 -7.70 9.50
N GLN A 163 -16.91 -7.13 8.33
CA GLN A 163 -17.13 -7.79 7.04
C GLN A 163 -16.32 -9.08 6.92
N ILE A 164 -15.08 -9.08 7.43
CA ILE A 164 -14.25 -10.29 7.48
C ILE A 164 -14.86 -11.34 8.42
N ILE A 165 -15.34 -10.94 9.61
CA ILE A 165 -16.00 -11.85 10.55
C ILE A 165 -17.24 -12.48 9.92
N ASP A 166 -18.06 -11.70 9.22
CA ASP A 166 -19.25 -12.24 8.57
C ASP A 166 -18.89 -13.19 7.42
N LYS A 167 -17.83 -12.90 6.65
CA LYS A 167 -17.32 -13.83 5.64
C LYS A 167 -16.79 -15.13 6.24
N ALA A 168 -16.14 -15.04 7.40
CA ALA A 168 -15.67 -16.20 8.14
C ALA A 168 -16.84 -17.10 8.57
N LYS A 169 -17.93 -16.53 9.10
CA LYS A 169 -19.14 -17.27 9.46
C LYS A 169 -19.81 -17.94 8.26
N GLU A 170 -19.92 -17.20 7.16
CA GLU A 170 -20.55 -17.67 5.92
C GLU A 170 -19.82 -18.90 5.34
N THR A 171 -18.48 -18.86 5.34
CA THR A 171 -17.67 -19.88 4.68
C THR A 171 -17.16 -20.98 5.61
N ASN A 172 -17.16 -20.74 6.93
CA ASN A 172 -16.55 -21.58 7.95
C ASN A 172 -15.10 -21.98 7.62
N LYS A 173 -14.34 -21.04 7.05
CA LYS A 173 -12.93 -21.23 6.68
C LYS A 173 -12.05 -20.30 7.49
N SER A 174 -10.86 -20.79 7.88
CA SER A 174 -9.83 -19.95 8.48
C SER A 174 -9.47 -18.79 7.55
N ILE A 175 -9.30 -17.61 8.13
CA ILE A 175 -9.04 -16.38 7.41
C ILE A 175 -7.57 -15.97 7.56
N ILE A 176 -6.96 -15.64 6.43
CA ILE A 176 -5.69 -14.91 6.38
C ILE A 176 -5.99 -13.57 5.72
N LEU A 177 -5.85 -12.48 6.47
CA LEU A 177 -5.92 -11.13 5.90
C LEU A 177 -4.52 -10.70 5.47
N ILE A 178 -4.40 -10.27 4.21
CA ILE A 178 -3.16 -9.73 3.65
C ILE A 178 -3.30 -8.21 3.65
N THR A 179 -2.46 -7.52 4.41
CA THR A 179 -2.48 -6.06 4.54
C THR A 179 -1.09 -5.52 4.85
N ASP A 180 -0.76 -4.39 4.24
CA ASP A 180 0.44 -3.62 4.57
C ASP A 180 0.14 -2.48 5.57
N ASP A 181 -1.10 -2.39 6.10
CA ASP A 181 -1.41 -1.52 7.25
C ASP A 181 -0.54 -1.95 8.45
N ARG A 182 -0.04 -0.99 9.21
CA ARG A 182 0.97 -1.17 10.27
C ARG A 182 0.53 -0.71 11.64
N LYS A 183 -0.70 -0.23 11.76
CA LYS A 183 -1.23 0.33 13.00
C LYS A 183 -1.13 -0.70 14.13
N GLU A 184 -0.87 -0.19 15.33
CA GLU A 184 -0.66 -0.99 16.55
C GLU A 184 -1.91 -1.75 17.02
N ASP A 185 -3.07 -1.38 16.51
CA ASP A 185 -4.34 -2.04 16.77
C ASP A 185 -4.56 -3.26 15.89
N TRP A 186 -3.78 -3.45 14.82
CA TRP A 186 -3.79 -4.70 14.04
C TRP A 186 -2.69 -5.67 14.49
N TRP A 187 -1.51 -5.14 14.83
CA TRP A 187 -0.30 -5.94 15.01
C TRP A 187 0.21 -5.97 16.45
N MET A 188 0.54 -7.17 16.92
CA MET A 188 1.33 -7.35 18.13
C MET A 188 2.81 -7.14 17.82
N ARG A 189 3.41 -6.14 18.48
CA ARG A 189 4.83 -5.81 18.35
C ARG A 189 5.56 -6.04 19.67
N LEU A 190 6.73 -6.67 19.62
CA LEU A 190 7.59 -6.91 20.77
C LEU A 190 9.03 -6.50 20.44
N LYS A 191 9.58 -5.55 21.21
CA LYS A 191 10.95 -5.02 21.02
C LYS A 191 11.25 -4.64 19.56
N GLY A 192 10.32 -3.94 18.92
CA GLY A 192 10.45 -3.50 17.52
C GLY A 192 10.16 -4.58 16.47
N LYS A 193 9.88 -5.83 16.85
CA LYS A 193 9.53 -6.90 15.91
C LYS A 193 8.03 -7.14 15.87
N THR A 194 7.47 -7.21 14.67
CA THR A 194 6.09 -7.67 14.43
C THR A 194 6.02 -9.18 14.63
N ILE A 195 5.17 -9.64 15.54
CA ILE A 195 5.02 -11.06 15.88
C ILE A 195 3.84 -11.69 15.14
N GLY A 196 2.74 -10.95 14.99
CA GLY A 196 1.51 -11.42 14.38
C GLY A 196 0.31 -10.52 14.73
N PRO A 197 -0.93 -10.99 14.50
CA PRO A 197 -2.12 -10.25 14.90
C PRO A 197 -2.18 -10.02 16.41
N ARG A 198 -2.87 -8.95 16.81
CA ARG A 198 -3.29 -8.73 18.20
C ARG A 198 -4.12 -9.93 18.71
N ALA A 199 -3.87 -10.34 19.95
CA ALA A 199 -4.55 -11.49 20.55
C ALA A 199 -6.08 -11.28 20.61
N GLU A 200 -6.51 -10.03 20.81
CA GLU A 200 -7.92 -9.64 20.83
C GLU A 200 -8.60 -9.89 19.48
N LEU A 201 -7.90 -9.70 18.36
CA LEU A 201 -8.44 -9.98 17.02
C LEU A 201 -8.57 -11.48 16.79
N VAL A 202 -7.59 -12.26 17.25
CA VAL A 202 -7.64 -13.73 17.16
C VAL A 202 -8.78 -14.28 18.00
N ASP A 203 -8.94 -13.81 19.23
CA ASP A 203 -10.01 -14.19 20.14
C ASP A 203 -11.39 -13.78 19.60
N GLU A 204 -11.54 -12.57 19.07
CA GLU A 204 -12.80 -12.11 18.48
C GLU A 204 -13.18 -12.89 17.21
N MET A 205 -12.21 -13.24 16.35
CA MET A 205 -12.50 -14.11 15.20
C MET A 205 -12.90 -15.51 15.65
N LEU A 206 -12.24 -16.07 16.66
CA LEU A 206 -12.58 -17.40 17.15
C LEU A 206 -13.98 -17.41 17.78
N SER A 207 -14.28 -16.42 18.64
CA SER A 207 -15.54 -16.35 19.37
C SER A 207 -16.73 -15.99 18.49
N LYS A 208 -16.56 -15.06 17.53
CA LYS A 208 -17.66 -14.60 16.67
C LYS A 208 -17.70 -15.31 15.32
N GLY A 209 -16.54 -15.57 14.73
CA GLY A 209 -16.39 -16.21 13.42
C GLY A 209 -16.27 -17.73 13.47
N GLY A 210 -15.91 -18.31 14.63
CA GLY A 210 -15.77 -19.76 14.80
C GLY A 210 -14.53 -20.35 14.14
N VAL A 211 -13.59 -19.52 13.68
CA VAL A 211 -12.45 -19.96 12.85
C VAL A 211 -11.15 -19.29 13.28
N SER A 212 -10.02 -19.89 12.91
CA SER A 212 -8.69 -19.29 13.10
C SER A 212 -8.46 -18.08 12.19
N PHE A 213 -7.68 -17.12 12.70
CA PHE A 213 -7.32 -15.88 12.01
C PHE A 213 -5.81 -15.67 11.97
N TYR A 214 -5.29 -15.12 10.88
CA TYR A 214 -3.92 -14.64 10.81
C TYR A 214 -3.75 -13.42 9.89
N LEU A 215 -2.63 -12.73 10.04
CA LEU A 215 -2.24 -11.57 9.22
C LEU A 215 -0.93 -11.83 8.48
N TYR A 216 -0.88 -11.42 7.22
CA TYR A 216 0.38 -11.27 6.50
C TYR A 216 0.53 -9.88 5.92
N GLN A 217 1.75 -9.36 5.97
CA GLN A 217 2.19 -8.30 5.07
C GLN A 217 2.42 -8.87 3.67
N THR A 218 2.59 -8.01 2.68
CA THR A 218 2.76 -8.45 1.28
C THR A 218 4.05 -9.26 1.09
N ASP A 219 5.19 -8.87 1.68
CA ASP A 219 6.45 -9.59 1.45
C ASP A 219 6.50 -11.00 2.07
N PRO A 220 6.05 -11.27 3.33
CA PRO A 220 6.01 -12.63 3.84
C PRO A 220 4.95 -13.46 3.11
N PHE A 221 3.83 -12.86 2.72
CA PHE A 221 2.84 -13.54 1.88
C PHE A 221 3.46 -14.02 0.56
N MET A 222 4.19 -13.16 -0.15
CA MET A 222 4.87 -13.55 -1.39
C MET A 222 5.94 -14.63 -1.15
N GLY A 223 6.68 -14.55 -0.04
CA GLY A 223 7.64 -15.57 0.37
C GLY A 223 6.99 -16.92 0.65
N HIS A 224 5.88 -16.94 1.38
CA HIS A 224 5.10 -18.15 1.66
C HIS A 224 4.44 -18.70 0.40
N ALA A 225 3.86 -17.84 -0.44
CA ALA A 225 3.31 -18.23 -1.73
C ALA A 225 4.38 -18.88 -2.61
N LYS A 226 5.59 -18.32 -2.66
CA LYS A 226 6.70 -18.95 -3.37
C LYS A 226 6.99 -20.37 -2.86
N LYS A 227 7.02 -20.57 -1.54
CA LYS A 227 7.32 -21.86 -0.89
C LYS A 227 6.19 -22.89 -1.04
N PHE A 228 4.94 -22.46 -0.94
CA PHE A 228 3.79 -23.38 -0.90
C PHE A 228 3.12 -23.57 -2.27
N LEU A 229 3.39 -22.69 -3.23
CA LEU A 229 2.89 -22.78 -4.62
C LEU A 229 4.02 -23.16 -5.60
N GLU A 230 5.10 -23.77 -5.11
CA GLU A 230 6.23 -24.22 -5.93
C GLU A 230 5.74 -25.06 -7.13
N GLY A 231 6.28 -24.75 -8.30
CA GLY A 231 5.89 -25.38 -9.57
C GLY A 231 4.75 -24.70 -10.33
N LYS A 232 3.93 -23.83 -9.68
CA LYS A 232 2.84 -23.09 -10.34
C LYS A 232 3.16 -21.62 -10.63
N VAL A 233 4.07 -21.01 -9.86
CA VAL A 233 4.51 -19.62 -10.06
C VAL A 233 6.02 -19.50 -9.96
N LYS A 234 6.64 -18.86 -10.94
CA LYS A 234 8.02 -18.38 -10.82
C LYS A 234 8.01 -17.02 -10.13
N VAL A 235 8.02 -17.02 -8.80
CA VAL A 235 8.17 -15.77 -8.03
C VAL A 235 9.64 -15.36 -8.02
N ASN A 236 9.93 -14.21 -8.63
CA ASN A 236 11.28 -13.64 -8.63
C ASN A 236 11.63 -13.16 -7.22
N LYS A 237 12.76 -13.62 -6.68
CA LYS A 237 13.26 -13.17 -5.36
C LYS A 237 13.43 -11.65 -5.31
N LYS A 238 13.89 -11.04 -6.40
CA LYS A 238 14.04 -9.59 -6.53
C LYS A 238 12.72 -8.84 -6.32
N ALA A 239 11.59 -9.41 -6.74
CA ALA A 239 10.29 -8.78 -6.52
C ALA A 239 9.90 -8.78 -5.03
N ILE A 240 10.24 -9.84 -4.29
CA ILE A 240 10.02 -9.90 -2.84
C ILE A 240 10.91 -8.87 -2.13
N ASP A 241 12.17 -8.78 -2.53
CA ASP A 241 13.13 -7.84 -1.95
C ASP A 241 12.68 -6.37 -2.22
N GLU A 242 12.19 -6.06 -3.43
CA GLU A 242 11.61 -4.74 -3.75
C GLU A 242 10.40 -4.38 -2.87
N VAL A 243 9.47 -5.31 -2.61
CA VAL A 243 8.34 -5.04 -1.68
C VAL A 243 8.87 -4.79 -0.27
N ARG A 244 9.85 -5.58 0.17
CA ARG A 244 10.44 -5.42 1.50
C ARG A 244 11.13 -4.07 1.66
N GLU A 245 11.88 -3.61 0.67
CA GLU A 245 12.56 -2.30 0.70
C GLU A 245 11.56 -1.14 0.78
N ILE A 246 10.46 -1.21 0.01
CA ILE A 246 9.36 -0.24 0.11
C ILE A 246 8.79 -0.27 1.53
N ARG A 247 8.55 -1.48 2.05
CA ARG A 247 8.03 -1.64 3.40
C ARG A 247 8.94 -0.96 4.43
N GLU A 248 10.21 -1.33 4.46
CA GLU A 248 11.20 -0.81 5.42
C GLU A 248 11.32 0.73 5.33
N ARG A 249 11.30 1.30 4.12
CA ARG A 249 11.31 2.76 3.92
C ARG A 249 10.10 3.46 4.53
N ASP A 250 8.90 2.92 4.33
CA ASP A 250 7.69 3.49 4.92
C ASP A 250 7.69 3.35 6.45
N GLU A 251 8.36 2.32 6.97
CA GLU A 251 8.54 2.09 8.41
C GLU A 251 9.43 3.19 9.01
N GLU A 252 10.55 3.50 8.36
CA GLU A 252 11.43 4.60 8.77
C GLU A 252 10.74 5.96 8.74
N ARG A 253 9.82 6.19 7.82
CA ARG A 253 9.07 7.45 7.70
C ARG A 253 8.02 7.65 8.79
N GLU A 254 7.42 6.58 9.31
CA GLU A 254 6.44 6.67 10.41
C GLU A 254 7.10 6.90 11.77
N TRP A 255 8.39 6.59 11.91
CA TRP A 255 9.16 6.76 13.15
C TRP A 255 9.92 8.08 13.25
N ASN A 256 10.07 8.81 12.13
CA ASN A 256 10.69 10.15 12.06
C ASN A 256 9.64 11.26 12.01
#